data_AF-A0AA45RSL8-F1
#
_entry.id   AF-A0AA45RSL8-F1
#
_cell.length_a   1.000
_cell.length_b   1.000
_cell.length_c   1.000
_cell.angle_alpha   90.00
_cell.angle_beta   90.00
_cell.angle_gamma   90.00
#
_symmetry.space_group_name_H-M   'P 1'
#
loop_
_entity.id
_entity.type
_entity.pdbx_description
1 polymer ?
#
loop_
_entity_poly.entity_id
_entity_poly.type
_entity_poly.pdbx_seq_one_letter_code
_entity_poly.pdbx_strand_id
1 'polypeptide(L)'
;MTYDSEAEQAAAEATILALGYRKAGKFEFIDAPLLDAEGNAFNAVLDFIPLAPDDCTIEFKTTGLNSRKSKPLAETALAKALASGFGNRYKHKQDYSWSNSAYKHGEQHAKLPALRHITTFTKWPSHREIKLYLKLGILFCHLSALKALNSACRMAREGFEINFQQVTPDGQQFTFPLNSMYRLQMGSAAKRNPNKHATGTGWPVEKAPPSAWKNSRIDLKR
;
A
#
# COMPACT_ATOMS: atom_id res chain seq x y z
N MET A 1 30.54 0.58 -6.75
CA MET A 1 29.87 -0.65 -7.22
C MET A 1 28.48 -0.28 -7.69
N THR A 2 28.23 -0.33 -8.99
CA THR A 2 26.89 -0.21 -9.58
C THR A 2 26.25 -1.58 -9.53
N TYR A 3 25.41 -1.83 -8.54
CA TYR A 3 24.63 -3.06 -8.44
C TYR A 3 23.64 -3.13 -9.60
N ASP A 4 23.48 -4.33 -10.17
CA ASP A 4 22.53 -4.61 -11.24
C ASP A 4 21.11 -4.61 -10.68
N SER A 5 20.30 -3.63 -11.10
CA SER A 5 18.95 -3.42 -10.56
C SER A 5 18.03 -4.61 -10.81
N GLU A 6 18.31 -5.43 -11.82
CA GLU A 6 17.54 -6.62 -12.12
C GLU A 6 17.81 -7.75 -11.12
N ALA A 7 19.07 -7.95 -10.73
CA ALA A 7 19.45 -8.94 -9.72
C ALA A 7 18.93 -8.56 -8.32
N GLU A 8 19.03 -7.27 -7.94
CA GLU A 8 18.45 -6.77 -6.68
C GLU A 8 16.94 -6.96 -6.65
N GLN A 9 16.26 -6.71 -7.78
CA GLN A 9 14.84 -6.95 -7.92
C GLN A 9 14.51 -8.44 -7.80
N ALA A 10 15.19 -9.32 -8.54
CA ALA A 10 14.95 -10.76 -8.50
C ALA A 10 15.14 -11.35 -7.09
N ALA A 11 16.18 -10.93 -6.36
CA ALA A 11 16.42 -11.36 -4.98
C ALA A 11 15.31 -10.89 -4.02
N ALA A 12 14.84 -9.65 -4.20
CA ALA A 12 13.74 -9.12 -3.42
C ALA A 12 12.41 -9.84 -3.72
N GLU A 13 12.11 -10.09 -4.99
CA GLU A 13 10.93 -10.87 -5.40
C GLU A 13 10.98 -12.28 -4.79
N ALA A 14 12.13 -12.96 -4.86
CA ALA A 14 12.31 -14.28 -4.25
C ALA A 14 12.09 -14.26 -2.73
N THR A 15 12.55 -13.21 -2.04
CA THR A 15 12.31 -13.03 -0.60
C THR A 15 10.82 -12.91 -0.30
N ILE A 16 10.07 -12.13 -1.08
CA ILE A 16 8.62 -11.95 -0.89
C ILE A 16 7.88 -13.26 -1.14
N LEU A 17 8.21 -13.99 -2.21
CA LEU A 17 7.62 -15.29 -2.49
C LEU A 17 7.85 -16.29 -1.35
N ALA A 18 9.06 -16.33 -0.79
CA ALA A 18 9.39 -17.18 0.36
C ALA A 18 8.62 -16.83 1.65
N LEU A 19 8.04 -15.63 1.75
CA LEU A 19 7.18 -15.22 2.86
C LEU A 19 5.72 -15.68 2.70
N GLY A 20 5.41 -16.50 1.70
CA GLY A 20 4.05 -17.02 1.49
C GLY A 20 3.20 -16.14 0.57
N TYR A 21 3.81 -15.60 -0.48
CA TYR A 21 3.14 -14.75 -1.47
C TYR A 21 3.22 -15.36 -2.86
N ARG A 22 2.28 -14.98 -3.73
CA ARG A 22 2.37 -15.20 -5.17
C ARG A 22 2.41 -13.87 -5.90
N LYS A 23 3.00 -13.87 -7.09
CA LYS A 23 2.92 -12.72 -8.01
C LYS A 23 1.50 -12.62 -8.58
N ALA A 24 0.97 -11.40 -8.69
CA ALA A 24 -0.34 -11.23 -9.32
C ALA A 24 -0.26 -11.41 -10.84
N GLY A 25 -1.37 -11.82 -11.44
CA GLY A 25 -1.48 -11.92 -12.90
C GLY A 25 -1.56 -10.55 -13.58
N LYS A 26 -1.20 -10.47 -14.86
CA LYS A 26 -1.22 -9.23 -15.67
C LYS A 26 -2.59 -8.52 -15.71
N PHE A 27 -3.66 -9.25 -15.45
CA PHE A 27 -5.05 -8.78 -15.51
C PHE A 27 -5.79 -8.91 -14.16
N GLU A 28 -5.05 -9.17 -13.08
CA GLU A 28 -5.62 -9.28 -11.74
C GLU A 28 -5.74 -7.89 -11.10
N PHE A 29 -6.69 -7.12 -11.63
CA PHE A 29 -6.91 -5.74 -11.23
C PHE A 29 -7.54 -5.65 -9.83
N ILE A 30 -7.24 -4.55 -9.14
CA ILE A 30 -7.97 -4.16 -7.91
C ILE A 30 -9.43 -3.95 -8.27
N ASP A 31 -10.32 -4.67 -7.59
CA ASP A 31 -11.77 -4.58 -7.75
C ASP A 31 -12.34 -3.37 -6.99
N ALA A 32 -11.94 -2.17 -7.42
CA ALA A 32 -12.47 -0.91 -6.94
C ALA A 32 -12.27 0.18 -7.99
N PRO A 33 -13.18 1.16 -8.10
CA PRO A 33 -12.97 2.32 -8.97
C PRO A 33 -11.84 3.19 -8.42
N LEU A 34 -10.74 3.26 -9.16
CA LEU A 34 -9.59 4.10 -8.86
C LEU A 34 -9.61 5.33 -9.75
N LEU A 35 -9.46 6.51 -9.14
CA LEU A 35 -9.41 7.79 -9.83
C LEU A 35 -8.09 8.49 -9.53
N ASP A 36 -7.48 9.08 -10.55
CA ASP A 36 -6.33 9.96 -10.32
C ASP A 36 -6.77 11.30 -9.72
N ALA A 37 -5.82 12.19 -9.44
CA ALA A 37 -6.14 13.47 -8.81
C ALA A 37 -6.99 14.42 -9.68
N GLU A 38 -7.14 14.13 -10.97
CA GLU A 38 -7.97 14.87 -11.92
C GLU A 38 -9.33 14.19 -12.16
N GLY A 39 -9.58 13.05 -11.51
CA GLY A 39 -10.82 12.28 -11.67
C GLY A 39 -10.79 11.30 -12.85
N ASN A 40 -9.65 11.08 -13.49
CA ASN A 40 -9.55 10.09 -14.56
C ASN A 40 -9.49 8.68 -13.97
N ALA A 41 -10.34 7.80 -14.50
CA ALA A 41 -10.34 6.39 -14.10
C ALA A 41 -9.06 5.68 -14.56
N PHE A 42 -8.54 4.80 -13.72
CA PHE A 42 -7.45 3.92 -14.09
C PHE A 42 -7.59 2.53 -13.45
N ASN A 43 -6.96 1.54 -14.07
CA ASN A 43 -6.84 0.20 -13.51
C ASN A 43 -5.45 0.03 -12.91
N ALA A 44 -5.35 -0.73 -11.83
CA ALA A 44 -4.07 -1.10 -11.25
C ALA A 44 -4.08 -2.56 -10.80
N VAL A 45 -2.93 -3.19 -10.94
CA VAL A 45 -2.63 -4.55 -10.48
C VAL A 45 -1.73 -4.44 -9.27
N LEU A 46 -1.92 -5.31 -8.30
CA LEU A 46 -1.04 -5.45 -7.13
C LEU A 46 0.19 -6.26 -7.52
N ASP A 47 1.37 -5.97 -6.99
CA ASP A 47 2.56 -6.77 -7.35
C ASP A 47 2.50 -8.20 -6.76
N PHE A 48 2.11 -8.33 -5.48
CA PHE A 48 2.04 -9.63 -4.78
C PHE A 48 0.79 -9.78 -3.92
N ILE A 49 0.24 -11.00 -3.95
CA ILE A 49 -0.97 -11.40 -3.23
C ILE A 49 -0.59 -12.49 -2.23
N PRO A 50 -0.99 -12.37 -0.94
CA PRO A 50 -0.65 -13.36 0.05
C PRO A 50 -1.40 -14.67 -0.19
N LEU A 51 -0.76 -15.79 0.14
CA LEU A 51 -1.42 -17.09 0.18
C LEU A 51 -2.33 -17.22 1.40
N ALA A 52 -1.95 -16.57 2.52
CA ALA A 52 -2.80 -16.43 3.69
C ALA A 52 -3.77 -15.25 3.49
N PRO A 53 -5.10 -15.46 3.50
CA PRO A 53 -6.07 -14.41 3.21
C PRO A 53 -6.05 -13.28 4.24
N ASP A 54 -5.49 -13.50 5.43
CA ASP A 54 -5.39 -12.49 6.49
C ASP A 54 -4.17 -11.58 6.42
N ASP A 55 -3.21 -11.88 5.56
CA ASP A 55 -2.04 -11.05 5.34
C ASP A 55 -2.35 -9.86 4.41
N CYS A 56 -1.44 -8.88 4.38
CA CYS A 56 -1.54 -7.71 3.53
C CYS A 56 -1.08 -8.04 2.10
N THR A 57 -1.71 -7.45 1.10
CA THR A 57 -1.16 -7.41 -0.27
C THR A 57 0.05 -6.49 -0.35
N ILE A 58 1.01 -6.78 -1.23
CA ILE A 58 2.26 -6.02 -1.31
C ILE A 58 2.41 -5.37 -2.68
N GLU A 59 2.70 -4.08 -2.66
CA GLU A 59 3.29 -3.38 -3.81
C GLU A 59 4.80 -3.29 -3.60
N PHE A 60 5.58 -3.71 -4.59
CA PHE A 60 7.04 -3.74 -4.53
C PHE A 60 7.66 -2.62 -5.36
N LYS A 61 8.62 -1.90 -4.78
CA LYS A 61 9.35 -0.84 -5.47
C LYS A 61 10.84 -0.90 -5.15
N THR A 62 11.68 -0.73 -6.16
CA THR A 62 13.15 -0.72 -5.99
C THR A 62 13.69 0.63 -5.57
N THR A 63 12.88 1.69 -5.69
CA THR A 63 13.21 3.08 -5.41
C THR A 63 11.99 3.82 -4.88
N GLY A 64 12.19 5.05 -4.43
CA GLY A 64 11.08 5.94 -4.04
C GLY A 64 10.10 6.20 -5.18
N LEU A 65 8.84 6.38 -4.81
CA LEU A 65 7.74 6.85 -5.64
C LEU A 65 7.89 8.34 -5.99
N ASN A 66 7.55 8.67 -7.24
CA ASN A 66 7.50 10.03 -7.75
C ASN A 66 6.20 10.75 -7.36
N SER A 67 6.12 12.06 -7.65
CA SER A 67 4.98 12.92 -7.27
C SER A 67 3.94 13.14 -8.36
N ARG A 68 3.92 12.31 -9.42
CA ARG A 68 2.94 12.44 -10.52
C ARG A 68 1.52 12.24 -9.98
N LYS A 69 0.59 13.12 -10.34
CA LYS A 69 -0.77 13.14 -9.78
C LYS A 69 -1.85 12.60 -10.72
N SER A 70 -1.56 12.69 -12.02
CA SER A 70 -2.49 12.37 -13.11
C SER A 70 -1.79 11.44 -14.09
N LYS A 71 -2.55 10.45 -14.58
CA LYS A 71 -2.03 9.45 -15.51
C LYS A 71 -1.72 10.06 -16.88
N PRO A 72 -2.64 10.82 -17.54
CA PRO A 72 -2.33 11.49 -18.81
C PRO A 72 -1.11 12.43 -18.74
N LEU A 73 -0.97 13.17 -17.63
CA LEU A 73 0.17 14.06 -17.45
C LEU A 73 1.48 13.29 -17.25
N ALA A 74 1.44 12.16 -16.54
CA ALA A 74 2.60 11.29 -16.37
C ALA A 74 3.05 10.69 -17.71
N GLU A 75 2.11 10.17 -18.50
CA GLU A 75 2.37 9.60 -19.83
C GLU A 75 2.93 10.65 -20.79
N THR A 76 2.37 11.86 -20.80
CA THR A 76 2.89 12.98 -21.59
C THR A 76 4.31 13.37 -21.17
N ALA A 77 4.57 13.47 -19.86
CA ALA A 77 5.88 13.81 -19.35
C ALA A 77 6.92 12.74 -19.70
N LEU A 78 6.55 11.46 -19.62
CA LEU A 78 7.40 10.35 -20.01
C LEU A 78 7.69 10.38 -21.52
N ALA A 79 6.68 10.59 -22.36
CA ALA A 79 6.86 10.69 -23.81
C ALA A 79 7.80 11.85 -24.19
N LYS A 80 7.63 13.03 -23.58
CA LYS A 80 8.52 14.18 -23.77
C LYS A 80 9.96 13.87 -23.33
N ALA A 81 10.13 13.23 -22.18
CA ALA A 81 11.46 12.84 -21.69
C ALA A 81 12.16 11.87 -22.66
N LEU A 82 11.42 10.89 -23.20
CA LEU A 82 11.95 9.94 -24.18
C LEU A 82 12.30 10.62 -25.51
N ALA A 83 11.47 11.55 -25.99
CA ALA A 83 11.68 12.27 -27.24
C ALA A 83 12.91 13.20 -27.20
N SER A 84 13.20 13.83 -26.05
CA SER A 84 14.35 14.73 -25.87
C SER A 84 15.72 14.03 -25.78
N GLY A 85 15.83 12.75 -26.15
CA GLY A 85 17.11 12.05 -26.17
C GLY A 85 17.65 11.67 -24.78
N PHE A 86 16.87 11.80 -23.70
CA PHE A 86 17.18 11.19 -22.39
C PHE A 86 17.00 9.66 -22.40
N GLY A 87 17.23 9.05 -23.58
CA GLY A 87 17.10 7.63 -23.85
C GLY A 87 17.91 6.79 -22.87
N ASN A 88 17.29 5.69 -22.45
CA ASN A 88 17.91 4.54 -21.78
C ASN A 88 18.40 4.67 -20.33
N ARG A 89 18.36 5.82 -19.67
CA ARG A 89 18.58 5.80 -18.21
C ARG A 89 17.30 5.34 -17.50
N TYR A 90 17.29 4.08 -17.06
CA TYR A 90 16.24 3.44 -16.26
C TYR A 90 15.65 4.38 -15.17
N LYS A 91 16.53 5.19 -14.55
CA LYS A 91 16.19 6.22 -13.57
C LYS A 91 15.15 7.25 -14.05
N HIS A 92 15.26 7.76 -15.28
CA HIS A 92 14.32 8.75 -15.81
C HIS A 92 12.94 8.17 -16.07
N LYS A 93 12.83 6.90 -16.50
CA LYS A 93 11.52 6.25 -16.64
C LYS A 93 10.78 6.21 -15.30
N GLN A 94 11.48 5.97 -14.19
CA GLN A 94 10.89 5.94 -12.85
C GLN A 94 10.44 7.34 -12.37
N ASP A 95 11.15 8.41 -12.75
CA ASP A 95 10.82 9.80 -12.35
C ASP A 95 9.50 10.31 -12.97
N TYR A 96 9.11 9.76 -14.13
CA TYR A 96 7.93 10.20 -14.88
C TYR A 96 6.81 9.16 -14.95
N SER A 97 7.08 7.88 -14.68
CA SER A 97 6.08 6.81 -14.85
C SER A 97 4.92 6.88 -13.88
N TRP A 98 3.71 6.64 -14.40
CA TRP A 98 2.50 6.45 -13.59
C TRP A 98 2.61 5.23 -12.65
N SER A 99 3.36 4.19 -13.03
CA SER A 99 3.56 3.00 -12.17
C SER A 99 4.21 3.32 -10.83
N ASN A 100 5.04 4.37 -10.79
CA ASN A 100 5.78 4.82 -9.62
C ASN A 100 5.15 6.07 -8.98
N SER A 101 3.91 6.43 -9.34
CA SER A 101 3.22 7.59 -8.77
C SER A 101 2.79 7.34 -7.32
N ALA A 102 3.25 8.18 -6.39
CA ALA A 102 2.76 8.17 -5.02
C ALA A 102 1.24 8.39 -4.93
N TYR A 103 0.65 9.17 -5.84
CA TYR A 103 -0.80 9.40 -5.86
C TYR A 103 -1.58 8.16 -6.31
N LYS A 104 -1.08 7.42 -7.30
CA LYS A 104 -1.62 6.10 -7.66
C LYS A 104 -1.64 5.17 -6.43
N HIS A 105 -0.50 5.07 -5.74
CA HIS A 105 -0.37 4.21 -4.56
C HIS A 105 -1.25 4.68 -3.40
N GLY A 106 -1.32 5.99 -3.16
CA GLY A 106 -2.24 6.57 -2.16
C GLY A 106 -3.70 6.22 -2.45
N GLU A 107 -4.13 6.30 -3.71
CA GLU A 107 -5.49 5.90 -4.11
C GLU A 107 -5.73 4.40 -3.90
N GLN A 108 -4.77 3.53 -4.25
CA GLN A 108 -4.86 2.10 -3.95
C GLN A 108 -5.03 1.84 -2.45
N HIS A 109 -4.18 2.45 -1.60
CA HIS A 109 -4.28 2.36 -0.14
C HIS A 109 -5.62 2.89 0.40
N ALA A 110 -6.21 3.89 -0.24
CA ALA A 110 -7.48 4.48 0.16
C ALA A 110 -8.73 3.66 -0.27
N LYS A 111 -8.58 2.74 -1.22
CA LYS A 111 -9.67 1.87 -1.71
C LYS A 111 -9.58 0.45 -1.22
N LEU A 112 -8.37 -0.06 -1.00
CA LEU A 112 -8.18 -1.39 -0.44
C LEU A 112 -8.62 -1.41 1.04
N PRO A 113 -8.98 -2.59 1.57
CA PRO A 113 -9.42 -2.69 2.95
C PRO A 113 -8.35 -2.20 3.93
N ALA A 114 -8.81 -1.69 5.07
CA ALA A 114 -7.95 -1.03 6.05
C ALA A 114 -6.80 -1.93 6.51
N LEU A 115 -5.59 -1.38 6.51
CA LEU A 115 -4.34 -2.09 6.80
C LEU A 115 -4.09 -3.37 5.96
N ARG A 116 -4.76 -3.60 4.82
CA ARG A 116 -4.58 -4.80 3.97
C ARG A 116 -3.62 -4.60 2.80
N HIS A 117 -2.90 -3.49 2.76
CA HIS A 117 -1.96 -3.18 1.70
C HIS A 117 -0.70 -2.51 2.25
N ILE A 118 0.47 -2.94 1.79
CA ILE A 118 1.77 -2.40 2.19
C ILE A 118 2.59 -2.12 0.92
N THR A 119 3.16 -0.92 0.83
CA THR A 119 4.18 -0.63 -0.18
C THR A 119 5.57 -0.90 0.40
N THR A 120 6.36 -1.78 -0.21
CA THR A 120 7.67 -2.15 0.30
C THR A 120 8.80 -1.74 -0.64
N PHE A 121 9.95 -1.39 -0.04
CA PHE A 121 11.11 -0.87 -0.75
C PHE A 121 12.40 -1.64 -0.44
N THR A 122 13.25 -1.85 -1.45
CA THR A 122 14.65 -2.29 -1.23
C THR A 122 15.60 -1.14 -0.95
N LYS A 123 15.25 0.08 -1.39
CA LYS A 123 16.02 1.30 -1.11
C LYS A 123 15.15 2.26 -0.31
N TRP A 124 15.71 2.79 0.76
CA TRP A 124 15.02 3.75 1.61
C TRP A 124 14.59 4.98 0.82
N PRO A 125 13.31 5.37 0.85
CA PRO A 125 12.86 6.63 0.27
C PRO A 125 13.50 7.82 0.98
N SER A 126 13.69 8.92 0.26
CA SER A 126 14.17 10.18 0.83
C SER A 126 13.16 10.76 1.83
N HIS A 127 13.63 11.65 2.71
CA HIS A 127 12.76 12.34 3.67
C HIS A 127 11.57 13.07 3.00
N ARG A 128 11.80 13.68 1.83
CA ARG A 128 10.76 14.37 1.06
C ARG A 128 9.67 13.40 0.58
N GLU A 129 10.09 12.22 0.13
CA GLU A 129 9.21 11.14 -0.30
C GLU A 129 8.41 10.57 0.87
N ILE A 130 9.06 10.26 2.00
CA ILE A 130 8.41 9.78 3.22
C ILE A 130 7.29 10.74 3.65
N LYS A 131 7.56 12.05 3.68
CA LYS A 131 6.55 13.07 4.00
C LYS A 131 5.33 13.00 3.07
N LEU A 132 5.56 12.80 1.78
CA LEU A 132 4.47 12.64 0.81
C LEU A 132 3.67 11.36 1.09
N TYR A 133 4.34 10.26 1.40
CA TYR A 133 3.68 8.97 1.64
C TYR A 133 2.77 9.02 2.86
N LEU A 134 3.28 9.59 3.95
CA LEU A 134 2.50 9.82 5.17
C LEU A 134 1.28 10.72 4.90
N LYS A 135 1.44 11.80 4.12
CA LYS A 135 0.33 12.68 3.73
C LYS A 135 -0.74 11.95 2.91
N LEU A 136 -0.34 11.00 2.07
CA LEU A 136 -1.23 10.21 1.24
C LEU A 136 -1.78 8.96 1.94
N GLY A 137 -1.43 8.74 3.22
CA GLY A 137 -1.87 7.58 3.98
C GLY A 137 -1.30 6.25 3.47
N ILE A 138 -0.17 6.28 2.76
CA ILE A 138 0.51 5.09 2.26
C ILE A 138 1.19 4.39 3.44
N LEU A 139 0.79 3.15 3.72
CA LEU A 139 1.49 2.30 4.66
C LEU A 139 2.69 1.64 3.95
N PHE A 140 3.90 1.89 4.47
CA PHE A 140 5.12 1.41 3.81
C PHE A 140 6.20 0.92 4.77
N CYS A 141 7.13 0.11 4.25
CA CYS A 141 8.33 -0.30 4.97
C CYS A 141 9.51 -0.63 4.05
N HIS A 142 10.71 -0.73 4.63
CA HIS A 142 11.80 -1.44 3.98
C HIS A 142 11.51 -2.96 3.93
N LEU A 143 11.99 -3.65 2.91
CA LEU A 143 11.73 -5.09 2.70
C LEU A 143 12.08 -5.95 3.92
N SER A 144 13.18 -5.63 4.61
CA SER A 144 13.60 -6.36 5.82
C SER A 144 12.59 -6.27 6.97
N ALA A 145 11.72 -5.25 6.99
CA ALA A 145 10.71 -5.05 8.02
C ALA A 145 9.32 -5.61 7.61
N LEU A 146 9.19 -6.16 6.39
CA LEU A 146 7.91 -6.56 5.82
C LEU A 146 7.16 -7.57 6.70
N LYS A 147 7.84 -8.64 7.13
CA LYS A 147 7.23 -9.68 7.97
C LYS A 147 6.70 -9.11 9.29
N ALA A 148 7.47 -8.23 9.92
CA ALA A 148 7.08 -7.60 11.18
C ALA A 148 5.89 -6.65 11.00
N LEU A 149 5.90 -5.81 9.96
CA LEU A 149 4.79 -4.90 9.68
C LEU A 149 3.51 -5.67 9.34
N ASN A 150 3.59 -6.73 8.54
CA ASN A 150 2.42 -7.55 8.21
C ASN A 150 1.79 -8.17 9.47
N SER A 151 2.61 -8.73 10.38
CA SER A 151 2.13 -9.24 11.67
C SER A 151 1.50 -8.14 12.52
N ALA A 152 2.13 -6.97 12.59
CA ALA A 152 1.61 -5.80 13.31
C ALA A 152 0.25 -5.34 12.77
N CYS A 153 0.06 -5.37 11.44
CA CYS A 153 -1.21 -5.04 10.80
C CYS A 153 -2.32 -6.03 11.16
N ARG A 154 -2.00 -7.32 11.25
CA ARG A 154 -2.95 -8.36 11.70
C ARG A 154 -3.38 -8.13 13.14
N MET A 155 -2.43 -7.97 14.05
CA MET A 155 -2.72 -7.68 15.45
C MET A 155 -3.54 -6.40 15.63
N ALA A 156 -3.23 -5.34 14.86
CA ALA A 156 -4.00 -4.10 14.90
C ALA A 156 -5.46 -4.29 14.44
N ARG A 157 -5.70 -5.14 13.42
CA ARG A 157 -7.06 -5.50 12.99
C ARG A 157 -7.81 -6.34 14.02
N GLU A 158 -7.10 -7.17 14.77
CA GLU A 158 -7.63 -7.96 15.90
C GLU A 158 -7.93 -7.09 17.14
N GLY A 159 -7.55 -5.81 17.13
CA GLY A 159 -7.88 -4.85 18.18
C GLY A 159 -6.75 -4.59 19.19
N PHE A 160 -5.57 -5.21 19.02
CA PHE A 160 -4.41 -4.91 19.84
C PHE A 160 -3.86 -3.53 19.50
N GLU A 161 -3.53 -2.70 20.49
CA GLU A 161 -2.94 -1.38 20.26
C GLU A 161 -1.47 -1.50 19.84
N ILE A 162 -1.19 -1.20 18.56
CA ILE A 162 0.11 -1.36 17.93
C ILE A 162 0.57 -0.03 17.31
N ASN A 163 1.76 0.40 17.72
CA ASN A 163 2.54 1.44 17.05
C ASN A 163 3.72 0.79 16.35
N PHE A 164 3.77 0.85 15.03
CA PHE A 164 4.89 0.30 14.27
C PHE A 164 5.90 1.40 13.96
N GLN A 165 7.09 1.30 14.53
CA GLN A 165 8.16 2.26 14.33
C GLN A 165 9.23 1.72 13.38
N GLN A 166 9.71 2.58 12.50
CA GLN A 166 10.84 2.31 11.63
C GLN A 166 11.87 3.42 11.76
N VAL A 167 13.14 3.04 11.61
CA VAL A 167 14.29 3.94 11.66
C VAL A 167 15.01 3.84 10.33
N THR A 168 15.17 4.97 9.64
CA THR A 168 15.96 5.05 8.41
C THR A 168 17.46 4.92 8.73
N PRO A 169 18.33 4.61 7.74
CA PRO A 169 19.77 4.46 7.96
C PRO A 169 20.45 5.74 8.49
N ASP A 170 19.89 6.91 8.21
CA ASP A 170 20.33 8.22 8.72
C ASP A 170 19.70 8.59 10.08
N GLY A 171 18.98 7.66 10.72
CA GLY A 171 18.47 7.81 12.09
C GLY A 171 17.10 8.49 12.21
N GLN A 172 16.42 8.79 11.10
CA GLN A 172 15.08 9.37 11.14
C GLN A 172 14.06 8.31 11.56
N GLN A 173 13.19 8.68 12.49
CA GLN A 173 12.18 7.77 13.03
C GLN A 173 10.80 8.19 12.52
N PHE A 174 10.01 7.20 12.12
CA PHE A 174 8.61 7.41 11.79
C PHE A 174 7.77 6.27 12.36
N THR A 175 6.59 6.63 12.86
CA THR A 175 5.69 5.73 13.58
C THR A 175 4.36 5.68 12.87
N PHE A 176 3.87 4.47 12.62
CA PHE A 176 2.52 4.22 12.16
C PHE A 176 1.65 3.79 13.35
N PRO A 177 0.73 4.64 13.82
CA PRO A 177 -0.27 4.26 14.81
C PRO A 177 -1.34 3.41 14.14
N LEU A 178 -1.09 2.11 14.01
CA LEU A 178 -1.87 1.22 13.14
C LEU A 178 -3.35 1.18 13.52
N ASN A 179 -3.68 1.16 14.80
CA ASN A 179 -5.07 1.18 15.29
C ASN A 179 -5.80 2.48 14.90
N SER A 180 -5.12 3.62 15.01
CA SER A 180 -5.69 4.90 14.61
C SER A 180 -5.88 4.98 13.10
N MET A 181 -4.92 4.48 12.32
CA MET A 181 -5.07 4.34 10.86
C MET A 181 -6.25 3.45 10.49
N TYR A 182 -6.37 2.28 11.14
CA TYR A 182 -7.47 1.34 10.95
C TYR A 182 -8.83 2.00 11.23
N ARG A 183 -8.98 2.66 12.38
CA ARG A 183 -10.20 3.39 12.76
C ARG A 183 -10.56 4.48 11.75
N LEU A 184 -9.58 5.25 11.25
CA LEU A 184 -9.81 6.30 10.26
C LEU A 184 -10.25 5.73 8.91
N GLN A 185 -9.62 4.65 8.46
CA GLN A 185 -9.97 3.97 7.20
C GLN A 185 -11.37 3.35 7.26
N MET A 186 -11.70 2.67 8.36
CA MET A 186 -13.03 2.09 8.59
C MET A 186 -14.12 3.18 8.76
N GLY A 187 -13.81 4.27 9.47
CA GLY A 187 -14.72 5.40 9.63
C GLY A 187 -14.97 6.18 8.33
N SER A 188 -13.97 6.24 7.44
CA SER A 188 -14.11 6.82 6.11
C SER A 188 -14.93 5.95 5.17
N ALA A 189 -14.84 4.62 5.29
CA ALA A 189 -15.71 3.68 4.58
C ALA A 189 -17.18 3.79 5.04
N ALA A 190 -17.43 3.97 6.34
CA ALA A 190 -18.78 4.13 6.89
C ALA A 190 -19.48 5.45 6.46
N LYS A 191 -18.72 6.51 6.18
CA LYS A 191 -19.25 7.79 5.66
C LYS A 191 -19.49 7.79 4.15
N ARG A 192 -18.99 6.79 3.41
CA ARG A 192 -19.19 6.63 1.96
C ARG A 192 -20.43 5.78 1.68
N ASN A 193 -21.60 6.20 2.16
CA ASN A 193 -22.87 5.58 1.80
C ASN A 193 -23.67 6.51 0.86
N PRO A 194 -23.44 6.48 -0.47
CA PRO A 194 -24.34 7.06 -1.44
C PRO A 194 -25.39 6.01 -1.79
N ASN A 195 -26.57 6.04 -1.16
CA ASN A 195 -27.64 5.13 -1.56
C ASN A 195 -28.00 5.34 -3.05
N LYS A 196 -27.74 4.32 -3.88
CA LYS A 196 -28.59 3.76 -4.96
C LYS A 196 -27.73 3.26 -6.13
N HIS A 197 -27.43 1.97 -6.16
CA HIS A 197 -28.00 1.04 -7.15
C HIS A 197 -27.73 -0.39 -6.68
N ALA A 198 -28.81 -1.15 -6.54
CA ALA A 198 -28.79 -2.56 -6.24
C ALA A 198 -28.23 -3.34 -7.44
N THR A 199 -27.37 -4.34 -7.19
CA THR A 199 -27.70 -5.78 -7.22
C THR A 199 -26.41 -6.60 -7.14
N GLY A 200 -26.39 -7.62 -6.28
CA GLY A 200 -25.65 -8.86 -6.54
C GLY A 200 -24.25 -9.05 -5.93
N THR A 201 -24.24 -9.72 -4.77
CA THR A 201 -23.30 -10.79 -4.32
C THR A 201 -21.83 -10.50 -3.97
N GLY A 202 -21.56 -10.59 -2.64
CA GLY A 202 -20.27 -10.95 -1.98
C GLY A 202 -19.60 -9.79 -1.23
N TRP A 203 -19.46 -9.71 0.10
CA TRP A 203 -19.70 -10.58 1.28
C TRP A 203 -20.23 -9.70 2.44
N PRO A 204 -20.93 -10.27 3.45
CA PRO A 204 -21.63 -9.49 4.47
C PRO A 204 -20.70 -9.08 5.61
N VAL A 205 -20.85 -7.84 6.09
CA VAL A 205 -20.53 -7.50 7.48
C VAL A 205 -21.87 -7.38 8.20
N GLU A 206 -22.39 -8.51 8.68
CA GLU A 206 -23.40 -8.44 9.74
C GLU A 206 -22.79 -7.68 10.91
N LYS A 207 -23.42 -6.56 11.26
CA LYS A 207 -23.06 -5.82 12.47
C LYS A 207 -23.22 -6.77 13.65
N ALA A 208 -22.16 -6.93 14.45
CA ALA A 208 -22.28 -7.57 15.74
C ALA A 208 -23.41 -6.88 16.55
N PRO A 209 -24.40 -7.63 17.05
CA PRO A 209 -25.56 -7.04 17.70
C PRO A 209 -25.19 -6.35 19.02
N PRO A 210 -26.03 -5.42 19.51
CA PRO A 210 -25.76 -4.60 20.72
C PRO A 210 -25.58 -5.38 22.04
N SER A 211 -25.74 -6.70 22.04
CA SER A 211 -25.51 -7.59 23.19
C SER A 211 -24.04 -7.97 23.40
N ALA A 212 -23.14 -7.72 22.44
CA ALA A 212 -21.72 -8.07 22.55
C ALA A 212 -20.93 -7.21 23.57
N TRP A 213 -21.55 -6.18 24.16
CA TRP A 213 -20.92 -5.26 25.12
C TRP A 213 -21.44 -5.40 26.56
N LYS A 214 -22.14 -6.49 26.88
CA LYS A 214 -22.53 -6.82 28.25
C LYS A 214 -22.00 -8.21 28.62
N ASN A 215 -20.74 -8.26 29.06
CA ASN A 215 -20.19 -9.24 30.03
C ASN A 215 -18.66 -9.22 30.09
N SER A 216 -18.01 -8.05 30.04
CA SER A 216 -16.63 -7.93 30.51
C SER A 216 -16.61 -7.90 32.05
N ARG A 217 -17.13 -8.95 32.70
CA ARG A 217 -16.65 -9.39 34.01
C ARG A 217 -15.49 -10.34 33.75
N ILE A 218 -14.38 -9.75 33.31
CA ILE A 218 -13.10 -10.43 33.32
C ILE A 218 -12.58 -10.27 34.75
N ASP A 219 -12.81 -11.29 35.57
CA ASP A 219 -12.08 -11.49 36.82
C ASP A 219 -10.86 -12.35 36.46
N LEU A 220 -9.69 -11.71 36.39
CA LEU A 220 -8.43 -12.40 36.13
C LEU A 220 -7.93 -13.01 37.44
N LYS A 221 -8.21 -14.29 37.68
CA LYS A 221 -7.41 -15.11 38.59
C LYS A 221 -7.08 -16.49 38.01
N ARG A 222 -5.75 -16.63 37.81
CA ARG A 222 -4.87 -17.80 37.62
C ARG A 222 -4.96 -18.54 36.30
#